data_AF-A0A967Z8Z0-F1
#
_entry.id   AF-A0A967Z8Z0-F1
#
_cell.length_a   1.000
_cell.length_b   1.000
_cell.length_c   1.000
_cell.angle_alpha   90.00
_cell.angle_beta   90.00
_cell.angle_gamma   90.00
#
_symmetry.space_group_name_H-M   'P 1'
#
loop_
_entity.id
_entity.type
_entity.pdbx_description
1 polymer ?
#
loop_
_entity_poly.entity_id
_entity_poly.type
_entity_poly.pdbx_seq_one_letter_code
_entity_poly.pdbx_strand_id
1 'polypeptide(L)' 'MATSGPNLPELPNERAQHLLKVLVQRYIKEGQPVGSRTLARDSGLDLSPATIRNVLSDLEELGFVKAPHTSA' A
#
# COMPACT_ATOMS: atom_id res chain seq x y z
N MET A 1 -28.91 23.34 -0.83
CA MET A 1 -27.65 23.69 -0.16
C MET A 1 -27.24 22.52 0.71
N ALA A 2 -26.39 21.61 0.21
CA ALA A 2 -25.74 20.59 1.01
C ALA A 2 -24.25 20.66 0.66
N THR A 3 -23.45 20.98 1.65
CA THR A 3 -22.01 21.12 1.57
C THR A 3 -21.39 19.77 1.21
N SER A 4 -21.00 19.59 -0.05
CA SER A 4 -19.99 18.59 -0.40
C SER A 4 -18.70 19.03 0.29
N GLY A 5 -18.46 18.52 1.50
CA GLY A 5 -17.12 18.55 2.09
C GLY A 5 -16.13 17.92 1.11
N PRO A 6 -14.83 18.25 1.19
CA PRO A 6 -13.85 17.64 0.31
C PRO A 6 -14.02 16.13 0.41
N ASN A 7 -14.26 15.48 -0.74
CA ASN A 7 -14.31 14.03 -0.85
C ASN A 7 -12.91 13.55 -0.51
N LEU A 8 -12.64 13.40 0.80
CA LEU A 8 -11.42 12.82 1.30
C LEU A 8 -11.41 11.41 0.70
N PRO A 9 -10.36 11.04 -0.06
CA PRO A 9 -10.25 9.68 -0.55
C PRO A 9 -10.51 8.74 0.62
N GLU A 10 -11.44 7.80 0.45
CA GLU A 10 -11.79 6.85 1.50
C GLU A 10 -10.48 6.24 2.01
N LEU A 11 -10.20 6.46 3.29
CA LEU A 11 -8.91 6.08 3.87
C LEU A 11 -8.71 4.59 3.62
N PRO A 12 -7.48 4.17 3.28
CA PRO A 12 -7.20 2.77 3.07
C PRO A 12 -7.64 1.96 4.29
N ASN A 13 -8.25 0.80 4.07
CA ASN A 13 -8.72 -0.08 5.14
C ASN A 13 -7.57 -0.39 6.14
N GLU A 14 -7.85 -0.75 7.39
CA GLU A 14 -6.80 -0.95 8.41
C GLU A 14 -5.68 -1.89 7.96
N ARG A 15 -6.05 -2.91 7.18
CA ARG A 15 -5.11 -3.85 6.54
C ARG A 15 -4.17 -3.16 5.56
N ALA A 16 -4.69 -2.27 4.72
CA ALA A 16 -3.93 -1.50 3.76
C ALA A 16 -2.99 -0.50 4.46
N GLN A 17 -3.46 0.15 5.53
CA GLN A 17 -2.61 1.00 6.37
C GLN A 17 -1.48 0.20 7.02
N HIS A 18 -1.77 -1.01 7.50
CA HIS A 18 -0.76 -1.91 8.05
C HIS A 18 0.27 -2.28 6.97
N LEU A 19 -0.21 -2.65 5.79
CA LEU A 19 0.63 -2.97 4.64
C LEU A 19 1.54 -1.82 4.23
N LEU A 20 0.99 -0.61 4.16
CA LEU A 20 1.73 0.62 3.88
C LEU A 20 2.80 0.86 4.94
N LYS A 21 2.47 0.69 6.23
CA LYS A 21 3.42 0.84 7.34
C LYS A 21 4.58 -0.14 7.22
N VAL A 22 4.29 -1.41 6.96
CA VAL A 22 5.31 -2.46 6.78
C VAL A 22 6.18 -2.14 5.55
N LEU A 23 5.56 -1.74 4.43
CA LEU A 23 6.27 -1.34 3.22
C LEU A 23 7.23 -0.18 3.49
N VAL A 24 6.76 0.88 4.16
CA VAL A 24 7.57 2.05 4.48
C VAL A 24 8.71 1.69 5.43
N GLN A 25 8.43 0.91 6.48
CA GLN A 25 9.48 0.48 7.42
C GLN A 25 10.55 -0.35 6.74
N ARG A 26 10.14 -1.29 5.88
CA ARG A 26 11.05 -2.16 5.14
C ARG A 26 11.85 -1.38 4.11
N TYR A 27 11.22 -0.44 3.41
CA TYR A 27 11.87 0.46 2.47
C TYR A 27 12.92 1.34 3.15
N ILE A 28 12.60 1.93 4.32
CA ILE A 28 13.55 2.74 5.10
C ILE A 28 14.71 1.88 5.61
N LYS A 29 14.44 0.64 6.02
CA LYS A 29 15.45 -0.26 6.59
C LYS A 29 16.41 -0.83 5.55
N GLU A 30 15.89 -1.28 4.40
CA GLU A 30 16.66 -2.01 3.40
C GLU A 30 17.07 -1.11 2.21
N GLY A 31 16.40 0.04 2.02
CA GLY A 31 16.63 0.94 0.90
C GLY A 31 16.19 0.37 -0.46
N GLN A 32 15.47 -0.76 -0.48
CA GLN A 32 15.07 -1.47 -1.68
C GLN A 32 13.55 -1.55 -1.84
N PRO A 33 13.03 -1.56 -3.08
CA PRO A 33 11.61 -1.73 -3.34
C PRO A 33 11.12 -3.09 -2.81
N VAL A 34 9.99 -3.06 -2.09
CA VAL A 34 9.44 -4.22 -1.40
C VAL A 34 8.33 -4.84 -2.23
N GLY A 35 8.55 -6.06 -2.70
CA GLY A 35 7.55 -6.79 -3.49
C GLY A 35 6.39 -7.34 -2.64
N SER A 36 5.25 -7.58 -3.31
CA SER A 36 4.02 -8.12 -2.69
C SER A 36 4.24 -9.46 -1.97
N ARG A 37 5.19 -10.29 -2.43
CA ARG A 37 5.53 -11.58 -1.81
C ARG A 37 6.27 -11.42 -0.48
N THR A 38 7.13 -10.39 -0.38
CA THR A 38 7.82 -10.04 0.87
C THR A 38 6.80 -9.46 1.84
N LEU A 39 5.98 -8.51 1.39
CA LEU A 39 4.90 -7.95 2.20
C LEU A 39 3.92 -8.98 2.72
N ALA A 40 3.54 -9.99 1.92
CA ALA A 40 2.67 -11.07 2.39
C ALA A 40 3.27 -11.83 3.58
N ARG A 41 4.59 -12.06 3.55
CA ARG A 41 5.29 -12.76 4.63
C ARG A 41 5.49 -11.88 5.86
N ASP A 42 5.82 -10.60 5.63
CA ASP A 42 6.22 -9.67 6.68
C ASP A 42 5.05 -8.97 7.36
N SER A 43 3.94 -8.75 6.64
CA SER A 43 2.75 -8.12 7.22
C SER A 43 2.02 -9.02 8.20
N GLY A 44 2.29 -10.33 8.19
CA GLY A 44 1.56 -11.30 9.02
C GLY A 44 0.05 -11.32 8.73
N LEU A 45 -0.39 -10.68 7.65
CA LEU A 45 -1.77 -10.66 7.21
C LEU A 45 -2.00 -11.89 6.33
N ASP A 46 -3.10 -12.62 6.57
CA ASP A 46 -3.60 -13.71 5.70
C ASP A 46 -4.15 -13.15 4.37
N LEU A 47 -3.30 -12.43 3.63
CA LEU A 47 -3.62 -11.84 2.35
C LEU A 47 -2.83 -12.55 1.25
N SER A 48 -3.55 -12.92 0.19
CA SER A 48 -2.93 -13.45 -0.99
C SER A 48 -2.06 -12.38 -1.68
N PRO A 49 -0.97 -12.76 -2.36
CA PRO A 49 -0.15 -11.83 -3.14
C PRO A 49 -0.95 -11.05 -4.21
N ALA A 50 -2.08 -11.59 -4.67
CA ALA A 50 -3.01 -10.88 -5.55
C ALA A 50 -3.72 -9.72 -4.83
N THR A 51 -4.25 -9.95 -3.63
CA THR A 51 -4.90 -8.92 -2.81
C THR A 51 -3.93 -7.80 -2.44
N ILE A 52 -2.69 -8.15 -2.10
CA ILE A 52 -1.66 -7.15 -1.80
C ILE A 52 -1.36 -6.28 -3.02
N ARG A 53 -1.29 -6.87 -4.22
CA ARG A 53 -1.11 -6.09 -5.46
C ARG A 53 -2.26 -5.12 -5.68
N ASN A 54 -3.50 -5.57 -5.52
CA ASN A 54 -4.67 -4.69 -5.64
C ASN A 54 -4.61 -3.55 -4.63
N VAL A 55 -4.36 -3.86 -3.35
CA VAL A 55 -4.24 -2.85 -2.29
C VAL A 55 -3.09 -1.86 -2.56
N LEU A 56 -1.94 -2.34 -3.06
CA LEU A 56 -0.83 -1.46 -3.44
C LEU A 56 -1.19 -0.58 -4.64
N SER A 57 -1.91 -1.11 -5.64
CA SER A 57 -2.45 -0.34 -6.76
C SER A 57 -3.43 0.73 -6.28
N ASP A 58 -4.38 0.37 -5.40
CA ASP A 58 -5.30 1.34 -4.80
C ASP A 58 -4.51 2.43 -4.07
N LEU A 59 -3.54 2.07 -3.23
CA LEU A 59 -2.71 3.03 -2.51
C LEU A 59 -1.87 3.93 -3.44
N GLU A 60 -1.49 3.43 -4.62
CA GLU A 60 -0.78 4.19 -5.64
C GLU A 60 -1.70 5.17 -6.39
N GLU A 61 -2.90 4.73 -6.77
CA GLU A 61 -3.93 5.58 -7.36
C GLU A 61 -4.38 6.68 -6.40
N LEU A 62 -4.43 6.37 -5.11
CA LEU A 62 -4.70 7.31 -4.03
C LEU A 62 -3.51 8.26 -3.73
N GLY A 63 -2.34 8.01 -4.30
CA GLY A 63 -1.15 8.85 -4.14
C GLY A 63 -0.40 8.67 -2.80
N PHE A 64 -0.69 7.62 -2.03
CA PHE A 64 0.00 7.32 -0.76
C PHE A 64 1.37 6.67 -0.97
N VAL A 65 1.52 5.89 -2.04
CA VAL A 65 2.76 5.17 -2.38
C VAL A 65 3.01 5.34 -3.86
N LYS A 66 4.27 5.29 -4.27
CA LYS A 66 4.62 5.17 -5.68
C LYS A 66 5.60 4.02 -5.77
N ALA A 67 5.16 2.88 -6.29
CA ALA A 67 6.12 1.83 -6.60
C ALA A 67 6.99 2.35 -7.75
N PRO A 68 8.32 2.28 -7.66
CA PRO A 68 9.10 2.45 -8.85
C PRO A 68 8.68 1.32 -9.79
N HIS A 69 8.06 1.65 -10.93
CA HIS A 69 7.94 0.72 -12.05
C HIS A 69 9.36 0.49 -12.58
N THR A 70 10.18 -0.27 -11.83
CA THR A 70 11.43 -0.79 -12.35
C THR A 70 11.05 -1.89 -13.33
N SER A 71 10.65 -1.47 -14.53
CA SER A 71 10.96 -2.21 -15.75
C SER A 71 12.48 -2.13 -15.90
N ALA A 72 13.20 -3.06 -15.27
CA ALA A 72 14.62 -3.31 -15.46
C ALA A 72 14.82 -4.82 -15.60
#